data_AF-A0A2U2JBY4-F1
#
_entry.id   AF-A0A2U2JBY4-F1
#
_cell.length_a   1.000
_cell.length_b   1.000
_cell.length_c   1.000
_cell.angle_alpha   90.00
_cell.angle_beta   90.00
_cell.angle_gamma   90.00
#
_symmetry.space_group_name_H-M   'P 1'
#
loop_
_entity.id
_entity.type
_entity.pdbx_description
1 polymer ?
#
loop_
_entity_poly.entity_id
_entity_poly.type
_entity_poly.pdbx_seq_one_letter_code
_entity_poly.pdbx_strand_id
1 'polypeptide(L)'
;MSDIDWNALAEKAANQTDAEFKNQLAGLTSLKTSEIDTFISESNISNANALAVLKEINNATLSNNQKANSIANIQNGVGFLVKLVSKVV
;
A
#
# COMPACT_ATOMS: atom_id res chain seq x y z
N MET A 1 12.47 10.33 -10.36
CA MET A 1 11.66 9.89 -9.21
C MET A 1 12.60 9.07 -8.37
N SER A 2 12.86 9.49 -7.12
CA SER A 2 13.75 8.78 -6.23
C SER A 2 13.33 7.31 -6.17
N ASP A 3 14.31 6.41 -6.34
CA ASP A 3 14.13 4.97 -6.18
C ASP A 3 13.50 4.73 -4.81
N ILE A 4 12.18 4.57 -4.77
CA ILE A 4 11.49 4.18 -3.55
C ILE A 4 12.03 2.80 -3.23
N ASP A 5 12.77 2.67 -2.12
CA ASP A 5 13.34 1.40 -1.70
C ASP A 5 12.25 0.51 -1.10
N TRP A 6 11.45 -0.07 -1.99
CA TRP A 6 10.32 -0.94 -1.67
C TRP A 6 10.75 -2.16 -0.86
N ASN A 7 11.99 -2.61 -1.01
CA ASN A 7 12.50 -3.76 -0.27
C ASN A 7 12.80 -3.35 1.19
N ALA A 8 13.46 -2.20 1.40
CA ALA A 8 13.68 -1.67 2.74
C ALA A 8 12.35 -1.34 3.46
N LEU A 9 11.37 -0.82 2.72
CA LEU A 9 10.02 -0.58 3.25
C LEU A 9 9.29 -1.89 3.58
N ALA A 10 9.49 -2.97 2.81
CA ALA A 10 8.85 -4.26 3.05
C ALA A 10 9.40 -4.96 4.30
N GLU A 11 10.72 -4.93 4.47
CA GLU A 11 11.36 -5.40 5.71
C GLU A 11 10.88 -4.62 6.93
N LYS A 12 10.74 -3.29 6.79
CA LYS A 12 10.19 -2.46 7.85
C LYS A 12 8.71 -2.76 8.05
N ALA A 13 7.89 -2.91 7.02
CA ALA A 13 6.46 -3.21 7.14
C ALA A 13 6.17 -4.53 7.85
N ALA A 14 7.07 -5.50 7.80
CA ALA A 14 6.97 -6.74 8.56
C ALA A 14 7.29 -6.57 10.06
N ASN A 15 8.13 -5.60 10.43
CA ASN A 15 8.66 -5.42 11.79
C ASN A 15 8.23 -4.11 12.48
N GLN A 16 7.62 -3.17 11.76
CA GLN A 16 7.27 -1.84 12.24
C GLN A 16 5.83 -1.79 12.72
N THR A 17 5.58 -0.85 13.63
CA THR A 17 4.23 -0.59 14.15
C THR A 17 3.36 0.09 13.10
N ASP A 18 2.03 -0.05 13.22
CA ASP A 18 1.07 0.56 12.30
C ASP A 18 1.27 2.09 12.18
N ALA A 19 1.73 2.75 13.24
CA ALA A 19 2.04 4.18 13.24
C ALA A 19 3.24 4.53 12.34
N GLU A 20 4.30 3.73 12.36
CA GLU A 20 5.48 3.92 11.50
C GLU A 20 5.15 3.60 10.04
N PHE A 21 4.36 2.56 9.82
CA PHE A 21 3.89 2.19 8.50
C PHE A 21 3.01 3.28 7.87
N LYS A 22 2.12 3.91 8.65
CA LYS A 22 1.31 5.05 8.20
C LYS A 22 2.15 6.23 7.74
N ASN A 23 3.18 6.60 8.51
CA ASN A 23 4.06 7.70 8.14
C ASN A 23 4.83 7.41 6.85
N GLN A 24 5.25 6.17 6.64
CA GLN A 24 5.86 5.75 5.38
C GLN A 24 4.86 5.81 4.23
N LEU A 25 3.67 5.23 4.40
CA LEU A 25 2.60 5.29 3.40
C LEU A 25 2.24 6.71 3.00
N ALA A 26 2.14 7.64 3.96
CA ALA A 26 1.87 9.05 3.71
C ALA A 26 3.04 9.78 3.03
N GLY A 27 4.27 9.28 3.18
CA GLY A 27 5.43 9.78 2.43
C GLY A 27 5.50 9.25 1.00
N LEU A 28 4.92 8.07 0.75
CA LEU A 28 4.94 7.39 -0.55
C LEU A 28 3.71 7.69 -1.40
N THR A 29 2.62 8.07 -0.76
CA THR A 29 1.35 8.40 -1.39
C THR A 29 0.99 9.82 -1.02
N SER A 30 0.27 10.53 -1.90
CA SER A 30 -0.28 11.85 -1.59
C SER A 30 -1.47 11.81 -0.61
N LEU A 31 -1.66 10.69 0.11
CA LEU A 31 -2.74 10.50 1.08
C LEU A 31 -2.34 11.04 2.45
N LYS A 32 -3.33 11.54 3.20
CA LYS A 32 -3.09 11.98 4.58
C LYS A 32 -2.94 10.78 5.50
N THR A 33 -2.06 10.88 6.49
CA THR A 33 -1.86 9.86 7.55
C THR A 33 -3.17 9.44 8.21
N SER A 34 -4.11 10.37 8.42
CA SER A 34 -5.45 10.11 8.96
C SER A 34 -6.33 9.23 8.07
N GLU A 35 -6.16 9.34 6.75
CA GLU A 35 -6.86 8.48 5.81
C GLU A 35 -6.28 7.09 5.88
N ILE A 36 -4.95 6.98 5.82
CA ILE A 36 -4.21 5.71 5.92
C ILE A 36 -4.55 4.97 7.23
N ASP A 37 -4.77 5.71 8.33
CA ASP A 37 -5.21 5.18 9.61
C ASP A 37 -6.57 4.46 9.52
N THR A 38 -7.55 5.16 8.97
CA THR A 38 -8.89 4.63 8.72
C THR A 38 -8.81 3.46 7.74
N PHE A 39 -7.94 3.55 6.75
CA PHE A 39 -7.70 2.52 5.75
C PHE A 39 -7.20 1.21 6.33
N ILE A 40 -6.10 1.23 7.08
CA ILE A 40 -5.51 0.00 7.64
C ILE A 40 -6.51 -0.62 8.62
N SER A 41 -7.13 0.21 9.47
CA SER A 41 -8.09 -0.25 10.46
C SER A 41 -9.35 -0.87 9.84
N GLU A 42 -9.86 -0.32 8.72
CA GLU A 42 -11.06 -0.86 8.08
C GLU A 42 -10.78 -1.95 7.02
N SER A 43 -9.57 -2.02 6.48
CA SER A 43 -9.22 -3.00 5.44
C SER A 43 -8.78 -4.34 6.03
N ASN A 44 -8.52 -4.38 7.35
CA ASN A 44 -8.03 -5.55 8.08
C ASN A 44 -6.84 -6.22 7.35
N ILE A 45 -6.01 -5.37 6.74
CA ILE A 45 -4.87 -5.75 5.91
C ILE A 45 -3.61 -5.59 6.74
N SER A 46 -2.67 -6.52 6.60
CA SER A 46 -1.37 -6.36 7.25
C SER A 46 -0.54 -5.26 6.57
N ASN A 47 0.36 -4.65 7.34
CA ASN A 47 1.28 -3.62 6.82
C ASN A 47 2.08 -4.14 5.61
N ALA A 48 2.56 -5.38 5.67
CA ALA A 48 3.25 -6.03 4.57
C ALA A 48 2.39 -6.13 3.29
N ASN A 49 1.11 -6.50 3.43
CA ASN A 49 0.20 -6.65 2.30
C ASN A 49 -0.16 -5.29 1.70
N ALA A 50 -0.43 -4.27 2.51
CA ALA A 50 -0.71 -2.92 2.03
C ALA A 50 0.49 -2.34 1.26
N LEU A 51 1.72 -2.57 1.72
CA LEU A 51 2.91 -2.16 0.99
C LEU A 51 3.08 -2.93 -0.33
N ALA A 52 2.82 -4.24 -0.32
CA ALA A 52 2.89 -5.04 -1.54
C ALA A 52 1.92 -4.54 -2.61
N VAL A 53 0.71 -4.10 -2.22
CA VAL A 53 -0.24 -3.46 -3.13
C VAL A 53 0.32 -2.16 -3.69
N LEU A 54 0.85 -1.27 -2.84
CA LEU A 54 1.47 -0.02 -3.28
C LEU A 54 2.64 -0.24 -4.24
N LYS A 55 3.50 -1.23 -3.94
CA LYS A 55 4.64 -1.62 -4.77
C LYS A 55 4.18 -2.02 -6.16
N GLU A 56 3.12 -2.83 -6.24
CA GLU A 56 2.52 -3.24 -7.50
C GLU A 56 1.91 -2.07 -8.28
N ILE A 57 1.16 -1.19 -7.61
CA ILE A 57 0.59 0.01 -8.23
C ILE A 57 1.70 0.91 -8.78
N ASN A 58 2.80 1.09 -8.04
CA ASN A 58 3.92 1.93 -8.44
C ASN A 58 4.84 1.27 -9.49
N ASN A 59 4.74 -0.04 -9.71
CA ASN A 59 5.60 -0.76 -10.65
C ASN A 59 5.27 -0.39 -12.11
N ALA A 60 5.90 0.64 -12.65
CA ALA A 60 5.65 1.13 -14.02
C ALA A 60 5.95 0.11 -15.13
N THR A 61 6.64 -0.99 -14.83
CA THR A 61 6.97 -2.04 -15.81
C THR A 61 5.84 -3.04 -16.03
N LEU A 62 4.87 -3.12 -15.12
CA LEU A 62 3.75 -4.06 -15.20
C LEU A 62 2.52 -3.41 -15.84
N SER A 63 1.80 -4.18 -16.66
CA SER A 63 0.50 -3.75 -17.19
C SER A 63 -0.56 -3.68 -16.09
N ASN A 64 -1.59 -2.86 -16.28
CA ASN A 64 -2.69 -2.72 -15.31
C ASN A 64 -3.35 -4.05 -14.96
N ASN A 65 -3.46 -4.97 -15.92
CA ASN A 65 -4.03 -6.30 -15.69
C ASN A 65 -3.11 -7.17 -14.83
N GLN A 66 -1.79 -7.09 -15.01
CA GLN A 66 -0.83 -7.81 -14.18
C GLN A 66 -0.83 -7.26 -12.75
N LYS A 67 -0.86 -5.94 -12.58
CA LYS A 67 -0.99 -5.29 -11.27
C LYS A 67 -2.27 -5.75 -10.56
N ALA A 68 -3.41 -5.74 -11.25
CA ALA A 68 -4.68 -6.16 -10.69
C ALA A 68 -4.65 -7.64 -10.25
N ASN A 69 -4.02 -8.52 -11.03
CA ASN A 69 -3.85 -9.93 -10.66
C ASN A 69 -2.93 -10.10 -9.45
N SER A 70 -1.80 -9.39 -9.39
CA SER A 70 -0.92 -9.42 -8.20
C SER A 70 -1.66 -8.93 -6.96
N ILE A 71 -2.42 -7.85 -7.07
CA ILE A 71 -3.23 -7.28 -5.97
C ILE A 71 -4.37 -8.22 -5.56
N ALA A 72 -4.96 -8.94 -6.51
CA ALA A 72 -5.97 -9.97 -6.25
C ALA A 72 -5.43 -11.16 -5.45
N ASN A 73 -4.15 -11.47 -5.62
CA ASN A 73 -3.47 -12.52 -4.86
C ASN A 73 -2.99 -12.05 -3.47
N ILE A 74 -3.03 -10.75 -3.17
CA ILE A 74 -2.71 -10.22 -1.85
C ILE A 74 -3.95 -10.28 -0.97
N GLN A 75 -3.82 -10.89 0.20
CA GLN A 75 -4.91 -10.98 1.17
C GLN A 75 -5.37 -9.57 1.59
N ASN A 76 -6.66 -9.29 1.35
CA ASN A 76 -7.30 -7.97 1.51
C ASN A 76 -6.76 -6.86 0.60
N GLY A 77 -5.92 -7.20 -0.39
CA GLY A 77 -5.24 -6.23 -1.26
C GLY A 77 -6.17 -5.50 -2.23
N VAL A 78 -7.17 -6.19 -2.80
CA VAL A 78 -8.19 -5.56 -3.67
C VAL A 78 -9.05 -4.59 -2.88
N GLY A 79 -9.47 -4.96 -1.68
CA GLY A 79 -10.22 -4.08 -0.78
C GLY A 79 -9.44 -2.83 -0.43
N PHE A 80 -8.13 -2.98 -0.19
CA PHE A 80 -7.22 -1.86 0.03
C PHE A 80 -7.14 -0.95 -1.20
N LEU A 81 -6.92 -1.48 -2.41
CA LEU A 81 -6.87 -0.69 -3.64
C LEU A 81 -8.19 0.07 -3.93
N VAL A 82 -9.32 -0.61 -3.83
CA VAL A 82 -10.64 -0.02 -4.14
C VAL A 82 -10.92 1.14 -3.19
N LYS A 83 -10.71 0.94 -1.88
CA LYS A 83 -10.89 2.02 -0.93
C LYS A 83 -9.91 3.16 -1.26
N LEU A 84 -8.66 2.87 -1.64
CA LEU A 84 -7.59 3.86 -1.87
C LEU A 84 -8.02 4.84 -2.95
N VAL A 85 -8.49 4.29 -4.07
CA VAL A 85 -9.02 5.06 -5.20
C VAL A 85 -10.29 5.81 -4.80
N SER A 86 -11.16 5.23 -3.97
CA SER A 86 -12.42 5.86 -3.53
C SER A 86 -12.22 7.10 -2.65
N LYS A 87 -11.02 7.34 -2.12
CA LYS A 87 -10.68 8.55 -1.33
C LYS A 87 -9.96 9.63 -2.13
N VAL A 88 -9.44 9.28 -3.31
CA VAL A 88 -8.78 10.21 -4.23
C VAL A 88 -9.81 10.97 -5.09
N VAL A 89 -11.04 10.47 -5.17
CA VAL A 89 -12.17 11.07 -5.91
C VAL A 89 -13.06 11.89 -4.99
#